data_AF-A0A1I7MHR5-F1
#
_entry.id   AF-A0A1I7MHR5-F1
#
_cell.length_a   1.000
_cell.length_b   1.000
_cell.length_c   1.000
_cell.angle_alpha   90.00
_cell.angle_beta   90.00
_cell.angle_gamma   90.00
#
_symmetry.space_group_name_H-M   'P 1'
#
loop_
_entity.id
_entity.type
_entity.pdbx_description
1 polymer ?
#
loop_
_entity_poly.entity_id
_entity_poly.type
_entity_poly.pdbx_seq_one_letter_code
_entity_poly.pdbx_strand_id
1 'polypeptide(L)'
;MADPARAARLAQRIKVLVAEALRKRVKDDRVEAVTVTEVRVTNDLQHATVYYTVFGDDAAVDGAREALEANRGAIRHEVGRNLTIRLVPTLEFVPDTVPETASHLEEVLRQTKERDAEVARLREGAAFAGEADPYRTSEEAAGIPSAPSAAGTDTHWSDGDERQRPAGADQRDAHAEPTWERAGDDSWDEDLPR
;
A
#
# COMPACT_ATOMS: atom_id res chain seq x y z
N MET A 1 -20.69 -25.26 6.26
CA MET A 1 -19.55 -24.58 5.63
C MET A 1 -19.85 -23.09 5.65
N ALA A 2 -18.90 -22.27 6.14
CA ALA A 2 -19.04 -20.82 6.15
C ALA A 2 -19.25 -20.30 4.72
N ASP A 3 -20.22 -19.42 4.52
CA ASP A 3 -20.48 -18.78 3.23
C ASP A 3 -19.99 -17.32 3.31
N PRO A 4 -18.74 -17.04 2.89
CA PRO A 4 -18.17 -15.70 2.97
C PRO A 4 -18.96 -14.69 2.11
N ALA A 5 -19.60 -15.14 1.02
CA ALA A 5 -20.44 -14.27 0.20
C ALA A 5 -21.73 -13.88 0.93
N ARG A 6 -22.30 -14.77 1.76
CA ARG A 6 -23.42 -14.42 2.65
C ARG A 6 -23.00 -13.42 3.72
N ALA A 7 -21.84 -13.61 4.36
CA ALA A 7 -21.32 -12.68 5.35
C ALA A 7 -21.12 -11.28 4.75
N ALA A 8 -20.51 -11.19 3.56
CA ALA A 8 -20.31 -9.92 2.85
C ALA A 8 -21.64 -9.22 2.50
N ARG A 9 -22.64 -9.95 1.99
CA ARG A 9 -23.98 -9.37 1.70
C ARG A 9 -24.65 -8.85 2.97
N LEU A 10 -24.56 -9.60 4.07
CA LEU A 10 -25.11 -9.18 5.35
C LEU A 10 -24.40 -7.95 5.89
N ALA A 11 -23.07 -7.90 5.79
CA ALA A 11 -22.26 -6.75 6.19
C ALA A 11 -22.68 -5.47 5.46
N GLN A 12 -22.84 -5.52 4.14
CA GLN A 12 -23.31 -4.36 3.36
C GLN A 12 -24.71 -3.90 3.78
N ARG A 13 -25.62 -4.86 4.07
CA ARG A 13 -26.95 -4.50 4.55
C ARG A 13 -26.90 -3.86 5.94
N ILE A 14 -26.11 -4.41 6.86
CA ILE A 14 -25.92 -3.86 8.21
C ILE A 14 -25.33 -2.45 8.13
N LYS A 15 -24.34 -2.20 7.28
CA LYS A 15 -23.76 -0.86 7.08
C LYS A 15 -24.81 0.19 6.80
N VAL A 16 -25.70 -0.06 5.83
CA VAL A 16 -26.78 0.87 5.48
C VAL A 16 -27.76 1.06 6.63
N LEU A 17 -28.17 -0.04 7.28
CA LEU A 17 -29.13 0.01 8.38
C LEU A 17 -28.59 0.71 9.62
N VAL A 18 -27.32 0.53 9.95
CA VAL A 18 -26.66 1.25 11.04
C VAL A 18 -26.62 2.74 10.71
N ALA A 19 -26.19 3.13 9.51
CA ALA A 19 -26.16 4.53 9.09
C ALA A 19 -27.56 5.19 9.09
N GLU A 20 -28.63 4.43 8.83
CA GLU A 20 -30.00 4.91 8.98
C GLU A 20 -30.44 4.98 10.45
N ALA A 21 -30.06 3.99 11.27
CA ALA A 21 -30.39 3.94 12.69
C ALA A 21 -29.75 5.09 13.47
N LEU A 22 -28.49 5.43 13.16
CA LEU A 22 -27.80 6.57 13.74
C LEU A 22 -28.59 7.87 13.47
N ARG A 23 -29.02 8.10 12.22
CA ARG A 23 -29.78 9.30 11.84
C ARG A 23 -31.21 9.37 12.40
N LYS A 24 -31.91 8.24 12.47
CA LYS A 24 -33.35 8.22 12.82
C LYS A 24 -33.61 8.01 14.31
N ARG A 25 -32.74 7.26 15.00
CA ARG A 25 -33.03 6.73 16.34
C ARG A 25 -32.15 7.31 17.43
N VAL A 26 -30.92 7.68 17.13
CA VAL A 26 -30.00 8.26 18.11
C VAL A 26 -30.19 9.78 18.12
N LYS A 27 -30.59 10.32 19.27
CA LYS A 27 -30.74 11.77 19.50
C LYS A 27 -29.62 12.27 20.42
N ASP A 28 -28.39 12.07 20.00
CA ASP A 28 -27.20 12.56 20.71
C ASP A 28 -26.33 13.30 19.68
N ASP A 29 -26.07 14.58 19.93
CA ASP A 29 -25.29 15.46 19.07
C ASP A 29 -23.89 14.88 18.80
N ARG A 30 -23.34 14.11 19.76
CA ARG A 30 -22.02 13.46 19.64
C ARG A 30 -21.97 12.38 18.55
N VAL A 31 -23.13 11.88 18.13
CA VAL A 31 -23.24 10.84 17.09
C VAL A 31 -23.51 11.44 15.71
N GLU A 32 -23.85 12.73 15.61
CA GLU A 32 -24.13 13.39 14.32
C GLU A 32 -22.90 13.47 13.42
N ALA A 33 -21.71 13.60 14.01
CA ALA A 33 -20.44 13.64 13.29
C ALA A 33 -19.87 12.26 12.92
N VAL A 34 -20.58 11.17 13.24
CA VAL A 34 -20.11 9.80 13.00
C VAL A 34 -20.44 9.35 11.58
N THR A 35 -19.44 8.87 10.86
CA THR A 35 -19.58 8.26 9.53
C THR A 35 -19.17 6.80 9.56
N VAL A 36 -20.04 5.89 9.08
CA VAL A 36 -19.74 4.46 9.01
C VAL A 36 -18.95 4.14 7.74
N THR A 37 -17.70 3.70 7.87
CA THR A 37 -16.80 3.42 6.74
C THR A 37 -16.93 1.99 6.24
N GLU A 38 -16.92 1.01 7.14
CA GLU A 38 -16.98 -0.42 6.80
C GLU A 38 -17.76 -1.21 7.86
N VAL A 39 -18.30 -2.37 7.47
CA VAL A 39 -18.79 -3.37 8.42
C VAL A 39 -18.19 -4.71 8.02
N ARG A 40 -17.70 -5.46 9.01
CA ARG A 40 -17.24 -6.85 8.85
C ARG A 40 -18.10 -7.76 9.69
N VAL A 41 -18.48 -8.90 9.12
CA VAL A 41 -19.31 -9.88 9.81
C VAL A 41 -18.55 -11.19 9.86
N THR A 42 -18.57 -11.85 11.01
CA THR A 42 -17.95 -13.16 11.18
C THR A 42 -18.63 -14.21 10.31
N ASN A 43 -17.89 -15.27 9.98
CA ASN A 43 -18.37 -16.34 9.11
C ASN A 43 -19.60 -17.09 9.65
N ASP A 44 -19.82 -17.07 10.97
CA ASP A 44 -20.98 -17.64 11.65
C ASP A 44 -22.15 -16.65 11.77
N LEU A 45 -21.99 -15.42 11.28
CA LEU A 45 -22.99 -14.34 11.26
C LEU A 45 -23.45 -13.89 12.65
N GLN A 46 -22.70 -14.18 13.71
CA GLN A 46 -23.08 -13.84 15.08
C GLN A 46 -22.52 -12.50 15.56
N HIS A 47 -21.40 -12.06 14.96
CA HIS A 47 -20.72 -10.83 15.33
C HIS A 47 -20.52 -9.94 14.10
N ALA A 48 -20.74 -8.64 14.29
CA ALA A 48 -20.51 -7.63 13.28
C ALA A 48 -19.71 -6.46 13.89
N THR A 49 -18.52 -6.22 13.34
CA THR A 49 -17.67 -5.09 13.67
C THR A 49 -17.99 -3.95 12.71
N VAL A 50 -18.36 -2.80 13.25
CA VAL A 50 -18.71 -1.58 12.52
C VAL A 50 -17.56 -0.60 12.68
N TYR A 51 -16.89 -0.30 11.57
CA TYR A 51 -15.84 0.70 11.50
C TYR A 51 -16.44 2.06 11.23
N TYR A 52 -16.00 3.07 11.98
CA TYR A 52 -16.51 4.42 11.85
C TYR A 52 -15.41 5.47 11.99
N THR A 53 -15.62 6.60 11.35
CA THR A 53 -14.80 7.81 11.53
C THR A 53 -15.64 8.88 12.18
N VAL A 54 -14.98 9.78 12.91
CA VAL A 54 -15.62 10.94 13.54
C VAL A 54 -14.95 12.17 12.99
N PHE A 55 -15.76 13.14 12.58
CA PHE A 55 -15.24 14.45 12.22
C PHE A 55 -15.02 15.28 13.51
N GLY A 56 -13.76 15.46 13.92
CA GLY A 56 -13.42 16.21 15.13
C GLY A 56 -12.03 15.91 15.67
N ASP A 57 -11.78 16.31 16.91
CA ASP A 57 -10.58 16.01 17.69
C ASP A 57 -10.74 14.72 18.52
N ASP A 58 -9.69 14.32 19.23
CA ASP A 58 -9.69 13.09 20.05
C ASP A 58 -10.83 13.08 21.08
N ALA A 59 -11.18 14.24 21.63
CA ALA A 59 -12.30 14.39 22.55
C ALA A 59 -13.65 14.07 21.88
N ALA A 60 -13.83 14.49 20.62
CA ALA A 60 -15.00 14.11 19.83
C ALA A 60 -15.02 12.60 19.54
N VAL A 61 -13.88 11.97 19.28
CA VAL A 61 -13.77 10.52 19.08
C VAL A 61 -14.20 9.76 20.33
N ASP A 62 -13.71 10.16 21.50
CA ASP A 62 -14.10 9.55 22.78
C ASP A 62 -15.58 9.76 23.10
N GLY A 63 -16.09 10.97 22.90
CA GLY A 63 -17.51 11.28 23.09
C GLY A 63 -18.41 10.45 22.18
N ALA A 64 -18.03 10.27 20.91
CA ALA A 64 -18.73 9.42 19.96
C ALA A 64 -18.69 7.95 20.36
N ARG A 65 -17.53 7.44 20.81
CA ARG A 65 -17.37 6.07 21.31
C ARG A 65 -18.33 5.78 22.45
N GLU A 66 -18.38 6.64 23.46
CA GLU A 66 -19.31 6.50 24.59
C GLU A 66 -20.77 6.53 24.16
N ALA A 67 -21.13 7.46 23.27
CA ALA A 67 -22.49 7.59 22.78
C ALA A 67 -22.93 6.38 21.94
N LEU A 68 -22.05 5.83 21.10
CA LEU A 68 -22.31 4.62 20.32
C LEU A 68 -22.50 3.40 21.23
N GLU A 69 -21.66 3.23 22.25
CA GLU A 69 -21.78 2.13 23.21
C GLU A 69 -23.07 2.22 24.04
N ALA A 70 -23.43 3.42 24.51
CA ALA A 70 -24.68 3.65 25.23
C ALA A 70 -25.91 3.33 24.36
N ASN A 71 -25.85 3.62 23.06
CA ASN A 71 -26.96 3.41 22.11
C ASN A 71 -26.89 2.06 21.38
N ARG A 72 -25.87 1.22 21.63
CA ARG A 72 -25.65 -0.05 20.93
C ARG A 72 -26.88 -0.95 20.89
N GLY A 73 -27.59 -1.06 22.02
CA GLY A 73 -28.82 -1.86 22.10
C GLY A 73 -29.95 -1.32 21.21
N ALA A 74 -30.13 0.01 21.18
CA ALA A 74 -31.14 0.66 20.34
C ALA A 74 -30.80 0.54 18.85
N ILE A 75 -29.53 0.72 18.48
CA ILE A 75 -29.04 0.56 17.11
C ILE A 75 -29.23 -0.90 16.66
N ARG A 76 -28.83 -1.87 17.48
CA ARG A 76 -29.01 -3.30 17.18
C ARG A 76 -30.49 -3.67 17.02
N HIS A 77 -31.36 -3.12 17.87
CA HIS A 77 -32.80 -3.33 17.74
C HIS A 77 -33.32 -2.81 16.40
N GLU A 78 -32.92 -1.60 16.00
CA GLU A 78 -33.34 -1.02 14.72
C GLU A 78 -32.86 -1.82 13.52
N VAL A 79 -31.59 -2.23 13.53
CA VAL A 79 -31.02 -3.11 12.52
C VAL A 79 -31.80 -4.43 12.46
N GLY A 80 -32.09 -5.03 13.61
CA GLY A 80 -32.86 -6.27 13.71
C GLY A 80 -34.28 -6.19 13.14
N ARG A 81 -34.97 -5.06 13.33
CA ARG A 81 -36.31 -4.85 12.74
C ARG A 81 -36.30 -4.86 11.21
N ASN A 82 -35.19 -4.46 10.62
CA ASN A 82 -35.02 -4.32 9.17
C ASN A 82 -34.25 -5.49 8.53
N LEU A 83 -33.77 -6.45 9.35
CA LEU A 83 -33.13 -7.67 8.89
C LEU A 83 -34.09 -8.85 9.05
N THR A 84 -34.45 -9.48 7.93
CA THR A 84 -35.27 -10.70 7.92
C THR A 84 -34.41 -11.94 8.20
N ILE A 85 -33.75 -11.99 9.36
CA ILE A 85 -32.89 -13.11 9.79
C ILE A 85 -33.24 -13.58 11.19
N ARG A 86 -32.96 -14.85 11.47
CA ARG A 86 -33.31 -15.48 12.76
C ARG A 86 -32.50 -14.94 13.93
N LEU A 87 -31.21 -14.66 13.70
CA LEU A 87 -30.30 -14.15 14.72
C LEU A 87 -29.68 -12.84 14.24
N VAL A 88 -29.94 -11.77 14.99
CA VAL A 88 -29.33 -10.47 14.73
C VAL A 88 -27.94 -10.45 15.35
N PRO A 89 -26.88 -10.17 14.57
CA PRO A 89 -25.51 -10.12 15.08
C PRO A 89 -25.37 -9.16 16.25
N THR A 90 -24.39 -9.41 17.11
CA THR A 90 -23.92 -8.41 18.07
C THR A 90 -23.11 -7.36 17.33
N LEU A 91 -23.34 -6.08 17.63
CA LEU A 91 -22.62 -4.98 17.03
C LEU A 91 -21.47 -4.54 17.95
N GLU A 92 -20.29 -4.37 17.38
CA GLU A 92 -19.12 -3.80 18.01
C GLU A 92 -18.69 -2.58 17.20
N PHE A 93 -18.33 -1.47 17.85
CA PHE A 93 -17.93 -0.24 17.18
C PHE A 93 -16.44 -0.01 17.34
N VAL A 94 -15.73 0.18 16.23
CA VAL A 94 -14.28 0.39 16.20
C VAL A 94 -13.97 1.67 15.41
N PRO A 95 -13.23 2.63 15.99
CA PRO A 95 -12.81 3.81 15.24
C PRO A 95 -11.81 3.40 14.14
N ASP A 96 -11.97 4.01 12.98
CA ASP A 96 -11.14 3.79 11.81
C ASP A 96 -9.97 4.80 11.83
N THR A 97 -8.73 4.29 11.83
CA THR A 97 -7.49 5.09 11.90
C THR A 97 -7.01 5.57 10.54
N VAL A 98 -7.64 5.13 9.44
CA VAL A 98 -7.23 5.49 8.06
C VAL A 98 -7.26 7.00 7.77
N PRO A 99 -8.17 7.84 8.32
CA PRO A 99 -8.19 9.28 8.03
C PRO A 99 -6.91 10.02 8.43
N GLU A 100 -6.26 9.61 9.52
CA GLU A 100 -5.01 10.21 9.99
C GLU A 100 -3.87 10.00 8.98
N THR A 101 -3.86 8.84 8.31
CA THR A 101 -2.85 8.47 7.33
C THR A 101 -2.93 9.32 6.05
N ALA A 102 -4.14 9.71 5.62
CA ALA A 102 -4.31 10.55 4.43
C ALA A 102 -3.69 11.95 4.62
N SER A 103 -3.93 12.57 5.78
CA SER A 103 -3.36 13.89 6.11
C SER A 103 -1.83 13.86 6.17
N HIS A 104 -1.27 12.78 6.72
CA HIS A 104 0.17 12.58 6.74
C HIS A 104 0.75 12.39 5.32
N LEU A 105 0.07 11.61 4.47
CA LEU A 105 0.47 11.40 3.08
C LEU A 105 0.48 12.72 2.28
N GLU A 106 -0.56 13.54 2.44
CA GLU A 106 -0.64 14.86 1.81
C GLU A 106 0.53 15.77 2.22
N GLU A 107 0.89 15.74 3.50
CA GLU A 107 2.02 16.50 4.03
C GLU A 107 3.36 16.03 3.43
N VAL A 108 3.60 14.72 3.38
CA VAL A 108 4.83 14.15 2.78
C VAL A 108 4.90 14.46 1.28
N LEU A 109 3.78 14.36 0.55
CA LEU A 109 3.71 14.72 -0.86
C LEU A 109 3.99 16.21 -1.09
N ARG A 110 3.48 17.08 -0.23
CA ARG A 110 3.73 18.52 -0.28
C ARG A 110 5.23 18.82 -0.08
N GLN A 111 5.83 18.26 0.97
CA GLN A 111 7.26 18.42 1.25
C GLN A 111 8.15 17.92 0.11
N THR A 112 7.78 16.79 -0.51
CA THR A 112 8.53 16.23 -1.65
C THR A 112 8.47 17.16 -2.87
N LYS A 113 7.28 17.69 -3.20
CA LYS A 113 7.12 18.66 -4.29
C LYS A 113 7.94 19.94 -4.06
N GLU A 114 7.97 20.43 -2.83
CA GLU A 114 8.76 21.62 -2.46
C GLU A 114 10.27 21.37 -2.66
N ARG A 115 10.78 20.22 -2.22
CA ARG A 115 12.17 19.81 -2.43
C ARG A 115 12.52 19.63 -3.91
N ASP A 116 11.66 18.97 -4.68
CA ASP A 116 11.86 18.77 -6.12
C ASP A 116 11.91 20.11 -6.87
N ALA A 117 11.04 21.05 -6.51
CA ALA A 117 11.04 22.40 -7.06
C ALA A 117 12.33 23.15 -6.70
N GLU A 118 12.86 22.96 -5.48
CA GLU A 118 14.15 23.54 -5.08
C GLU A 118 15.32 22.96 -5.88
N VAL A 119 15.38 21.65 -6.04
CA VAL A 119 16.40 20.99 -6.86
C VAL A 119 16.31 21.43 -8.33
N ALA A 120 15.11 21.58 -8.88
CA ALA A 120 14.92 22.11 -10.24
C ALA A 120 15.47 23.53 -10.39
N ARG A 121 15.18 24.43 -9.44
CA ARG A 121 15.73 25.80 -9.43
C ARG A 121 17.26 25.82 -9.32
N LEU A 122 17.83 24.95 -8.49
CA LEU A 122 19.29 24.84 -8.34
C LEU A 122 19.95 24.32 -9.63
N ARG A 123 19.28 23.42 -10.37
CA ARG A 123 19.76 22.94 -11.67
C ARG A 123 19.74 24.01 -12.76
N GLU A 124 18.76 24.91 -12.78
CA GLU A 124 18.68 26.01 -13.75
C GLU A 124 19.88 26.95 -13.68
N GLY A 125 20.46 27.15 -12.48
CA GLY A 125 21.65 27.98 -12.27
C GLY A 125 22.97 27.23 -12.21
N ALA A 126 22.97 25.90 -12.26
CA ALA A 126 24.18 25.10 -12.09
C ALA A 126 24.96 24.97 -13.40
N ALA A 127 26.23 25.37 -13.36
CA ALA A 127 27.18 25.00 -14.41
C ALA A 127 27.60 23.54 -14.24
N PHE A 128 27.72 22.82 -15.36
CA PHE A 128 28.24 21.45 -15.35
C PHE A 128 29.65 21.45 -14.74
N ALA A 129 29.91 20.54 -13.79
CA ALA A 129 31.19 20.46 -13.08
C ALA A 129 32.35 19.88 -13.93
N GLY A 130 32.12 19.64 -15.23
CA GLY A 130 33.08 19.05 -16.15
C GLY A 130 33.24 19.89 -17.43
N GLU A 131 34.35 19.67 -18.12
CA GLU A 131 34.63 20.24 -19.44
C GLU A 131 33.68 19.64 -20.49
N ALA A 132 33.39 20.40 -21.54
CA ALA A 132 32.38 20.05 -22.55
C ALA A 132 32.68 18.76 -23.34
N ASP A 133 33.92 18.27 -23.28
CA ASP A 133 34.32 16.97 -23.82
C ASP A 133 35.19 16.23 -22.79
N PRO A 134 34.69 15.16 -22.15
CA PRO A 134 35.46 14.36 -21.20
C PRO A 134 36.45 13.38 -21.88
N TYR A 135 36.52 13.33 -23.21
CA TYR A 135 37.42 12.44 -23.94
C TYR A 135 38.68 13.18 -24.41
N ARG A 136 39.84 12.53 -24.27
CA ARG A 136 41.09 13.02 -24.86
C ARG A 136 41.02 12.92 -26.38
N THR A 137 41.27 14.03 -27.06
CA THR A 137 41.40 14.05 -28.52
C THR A 137 42.74 13.42 -28.93
N SER A 138 42.76 12.81 -30.12
CA SER A 138 43.87 12.03 -30.65
C SER A 138 45.19 12.78 -30.81
N GLU A 139 45.20 14.11 -30.72
CA GLU A 139 46.41 14.94 -30.79
C GLU A 139 47.23 14.94 -29.49
N GLU A 140 46.62 14.78 -28.31
CA GLU A 140 47.33 14.69 -27.02
C GLU A 140 47.89 13.29 -26.73
N ALA A 141 47.33 12.24 -27.36
CA ALA A 141 47.84 10.87 -27.22
C ALA A 141 49.15 10.62 -28.01
N ALA A 142 49.53 11.52 -28.92
CA ALA A 142 50.72 11.40 -29.76
C ALA A 142 52.06 11.60 -29.00
N GLY A 143 52.00 12.03 -27.73
CA GLY A 143 53.18 12.23 -26.87
C GLY A 143 53.59 11.03 -26.02
N ILE A 144 52.86 9.91 -26.06
CA ILE A 144 53.21 8.72 -25.28
C ILE A 144 54.26 7.92 -26.08
N PRO A 145 55.49 7.70 -25.54
CA PRO A 145 56.44 6.82 -26.22
C PRO A 145 55.83 5.42 -26.33
N SER A 146 55.66 4.96 -27.58
CA SER A 146 55.32 3.59 -27.92
C SER A 146 56.26 2.64 -27.16
N ALA A 147 55.69 1.80 -26.29
CA ALA A 147 56.45 0.72 -25.65
C ALA A 147 57.01 -0.20 -26.76
N PRO A 148 58.27 -0.67 -26.66
CA PRO A 148 58.83 -1.52 -27.67
C PRO A 148 58.01 -2.81 -27.79
N SER A 149 57.55 -3.09 -29.00
CA SER A 149 56.92 -4.34 -29.40
C SER A 149 57.88 -5.49 -29.11
N ALA A 150 57.61 -6.24 -28.04
CA ALA A 150 58.27 -7.50 -27.77
C ALA A 150 57.66 -8.57 -28.68
N ALA A 151 58.50 -9.15 -29.52
CA ALA A 151 58.17 -10.19 -30.46
C ALA A 151 57.59 -11.45 -29.78
N GLY A 152 56.43 -11.87 -30.29
CA GLY A 152 56.01 -13.25 -30.53
C GLY A 152 56.23 -14.33 -29.47
N THR A 153 55.12 -14.86 -28.96
CA THR A 153 54.92 -16.32 -28.88
C THR A 153 53.48 -16.67 -29.25
N ASP A 154 53.34 -17.50 -30.28
CA ASP A 154 52.11 -18.15 -30.72
C ASP A 154 51.41 -18.86 -29.56
N THR A 155 50.13 -18.56 -29.33
CA THR A 155 49.23 -19.47 -28.61
C THR A 155 48.13 -19.88 -29.58
N HIS A 156 48.34 -21.06 -30.15
CA HIS A 156 47.44 -21.81 -30.99
C HIS A 156 46.21 -22.27 -30.18
N TRP A 157 45.03 -21.75 -30.50
CA TRP A 157 43.76 -22.29 -30.02
C TRP A 157 43.28 -23.36 -31.01
N SER A 158 43.44 -24.62 -30.62
CA SER A 158 42.95 -25.78 -31.36
C SER A 158 41.47 -26.02 -31.07
N ASP A 159 40.74 -26.24 -32.15
CA ASP A 159 39.33 -26.60 -32.27
C ASP A 159 39.07 -28.08 -31.87
N GLY A 160 37.87 -28.37 -31.37
CA GLY A 160 37.31 -29.72 -31.25
C GLY A 160 36.81 -30.16 -29.87
N ASP A 161 35.48 -30.27 -29.69
CA ASP A 161 34.77 -31.56 -29.77
C ASP A 161 33.25 -31.33 -29.70
N GLU A 162 32.57 -31.99 -30.62
CA GLU A 162 31.18 -31.86 -30.99
C GLU A 162 30.45 -33.11 -30.49
N ARG A 163 29.71 -33.06 -29.37
CA ARG A 163 28.76 -34.15 -29.04
C ARG A 163 27.43 -33.69 -28.41
N GLN A 164 26.42 -33.79 -29.27
CA GLN A 164 25.12 -34.45 -29.07
C GLN A 164 24.01 -33.70 -28.32
N ARG A 165 23.13 -33.12 -29.14
CA ARG A 165 21.72 -32.81 -28.82
C ARG A 165 20.90 -34.08 -28.67
N PRO A 166 19.92 -34.11 -27.75
CA PRO A 166 18.69 -34.85 -27.96
C PRO A 166 17.58 -33.93 -28.49
N ALA A 167 16.84 -34.46 -29.44
CA ALA A 167 15.71 -33.84 -30.11
C ALA A 167 14.40 -34.04 -29.31
N GLY A 168 13.53 -33.04 -29.35
CA GLY A 168 12.09 -33.25 -29.28
C GLY A 168 11.31 -32.36 -28.31
N ALA A 169 10.24 -31.79 -28.87
CA ALA A 169 8.99 -31.37 -28.23
C ALA A 169 8.77 -29.87 -27.93
N ASP A 170 8.00 -29.29 -28.85
CA ASP A 170 6.74 -28.57 -28.66
C ASP A 170 6.79 -27.05 -28.42
N GLN A 171 6.28 -26.35 -29.45
CA GLN A 171 5.86 -24.95 -29.39
C GLN A 171 4.53 -24.88 -28.65
N ARG A 172 4.49 -24.24 -27.48
CA ARG A 172 3.29 -23.54 -26.99
C ARG A 172 3.69 -22.33 -26.15
N ASP A 173 3.15 -21.18 -26.56
CA ASP A 173 2.59 -20.10 -25.74
C ASP A 173 3.17 -19.88 -24.33
N ALA A 174 3.73 -18.69 -24.11
CA ALA A 174 3.08 -17.68 -23.27
C ALA A 174 4.03 -16.49 -23.02
N HIS A 175 3.50 -15.30 -23.28
CA HIS A 175 3.91 -14.09 -22.60
C HIS A 175 3.84 -14.31 -21.08
N ALA A 176 4.95 -14.10 -20.38
CA ALA A 176 4.96 -13.98 -18.93
C ALA A 176 5.89 -12.82 -18.54
N GLU A 177 5.30 -11.79 -17.93
CA GLU A 177 5.98 -10.61 -17.40
C GLU A 177 6.91 -10.99 -16.23
N PRO A 178 8.02 -10.26 -16.01
CA PRO A 178 8.90 -10.52 -14.89
C PRO A 178 8.25 -10.06 -13.58
N THR A 179 7.93 -11.03 -12.73
CA THR A 179 7.44 -10.84 -11.36
C THR A 179 8.62 -10.56 -10.43
N TRP A 180 8.80 -9.30 -10.03
CA TRP A 180 9.63 -8.94 -8.88
C TRP A 180 8.77 -9.01 -7.62
N GLU A 181 8.39 -10.21 -7.18
CA GLU A 181 7.71 -10.36 -5.89
C GLU A 181 7.96 -11.76 -5.30
N ARG A 182 9.06 -11.88 -4.54
CA ARG A 182 9.20 -12.62 -3.26
C ARG A 182 10.64 -13.04 -2.97
N ALA A 183 11.29 -12.24 -2.14
CA ALA A 183 12.15 -12.65 -1.01
C ALA A 183 12.25 -11.37 -0.16
N GLY A 184 11.74 -11.27 1.07
CA GLY A 184 11.72 -12.29 2.12
C GLY A 184 13.04 -12.19 2.87
N ASP A 185 12.97 -11.54 4.04
CA ASP A 185 14.00 -11.32 5.06
C ASP A 185 14.87 -10.07 4.90
N ASP A 186 14.55 -9.04 5.69
CA ASP A 186 15.57 -8.41 6.55
C ASP A 186 14.90 -7.72 7.75
N SER A 187 15.21 -8.27 8.91
CA SER A 187 14.98 -7.75 10.26
C SER A 187 15.61 -6.37 10.45
N TRP A 188 14.82 -5.40 10.91
CA TRP A 188 15.31 -4.18 11.52
C TRP A 188 14.56 -3.94 12.82
N ASP A 189 15.06 -4.59 13.87
CA ASP A 189 14.88 -4.18 15.25
C ASP A 189 16.04 -3.24 15.62
N GLU A 190 15.80 -2.34 16.58
CA GLU A 190 16.73 -1.42 17.26
C GLU A 190 17.09 -0.10 16.56
N ASP A 191 16.32 0.97 16.83
CA ASP A 191 16.85 2.16 17.53
C ASP A 191 15.74 3.19 17.82
N LEU A 192 15.31 3.27 19.09
CA LEU A 192 14.55 4.40 19.63
C LEU A 192 15.33 4.99 20.83
N PRO A 193 15.71 6.28 20.80
CA PRO A 193 16.35 6.93 21.94
C PRO A 193 15.34 7.19 23.07
N ARG A 194 15.84 7.07 24.31
CA ARG A 194 15.09 7.15 25.59
C ARG A 194 14.55 8.53 25.93
#